data_AF-A0AAU3GE63-F1
#
_entry.id   AF-A0AAU3GE63-F1
#
_cell.length_a   1.000
_cell.length_b   1.000
_cell.length_c   1.000
_cell.angle_alpha   90.00
_cell.angle_beta   90.00
_cell.angle_gamma   90.00
#
_symmetry.space_group_name_H-M   'P 1'
#
loop_
_entity.id
_entity.type
_entity.pdbx_description
1 polymer ?
#
loop_
_entity_poly.entity_id
_entity_poly.type
_entity_poly.pdbx_seq_one_letter_code
_entity_poly.pdbx_strand_id
1 'polypeptide(L)'
;MYGLFVEHYQKYEAIWNGNGGRTYFFQNEFPYDPPNQAAWMNGSLQGYAAYKVADSVTTHEAWGVGSHSYFNVDPTVTADRSFEVPQKPGVKFHDLVSVSLGGVGTIRHVINTTGGPANASTQVVYVNAYP
;
A
#
# COMPACT_ATOMS: atom_id res chain seq x y z
N MET A 1 1.14 9.25 -14.52
CA MET A 1 -0.22 9.48 -14.00
C MET A 1 -0.20 10.71 -13.10
N TYR A 2 -1.25 11.53 -13.16
CA TYR A 2 -1.42 12.70 -12.29
C TYR A 2 -2.78 12.58 -11.60
N GLY A 3 -2.83 12.66 -10.27
CA GLY A 3 -4.07 12.57 -9.52
C GLY A 3 -4.75 11.20 -9.65
N LEU A 4 -4.07 10.13 -9.26
CA LEU A 4 -4.61 8.77 -9.36
C LEU A 4 -5.41 8.40 -8.09
N PHE A 5 -6.64 7.91 -8.27
CA PHE A 5 -7.52 7.45 -7.20
C PHE A 5 -7.99 6.03 -7.54
N VAL A 6 -7.76 5.05 -6.65
CA VAL A 6 -8.14 3.64 -6.86
C VAL A 6 -8.47 3.00 -5.52
N GLU A 7 -9.63 2.38 -5.37
CA GLU A 7 -10.12 1.94 -4.05
C GLU A 7 -10.90 0.62 -4.10
N HIS A 8 -10.81 -0.13 -3.00
CA HIS A 8 -11.65 -1.26 -2.60
C HIS A 8 -11.65 -2.49 -3.53
N TYR A 9 -10.60 -2.72 -4.32
CA TYR A 9 -10.44 -3.99 -5.01
C TYR A 9 -10.08 -5.10 -4.03
N GLN A 10 -10.58 -6.31 -4.28
CA GLN A 10 -10.30 -7.47 -3.42
C GLN A 10 -8.85 -8.02 -3.56
N LYS A 11 -8.04 -7.44 -4.45
CA LYS A 11 -6.65 -7.82 -4.72
C LYS A 11 -5.77 -6.56 -4.79
N TYR A 12 -4.69 -6.57 -5.59
CA TYR A 12 -3.93 -5.35 -5.83
C TYR A 12 -4.84 -4.26 -6.41
N GLU A 13 -4.73 -3.05 -5.84
CA GLU A 13 -5.55 -1.91 -6.26
C GLU A 13 -5.00 -1.34 -7.57
N ALA A 14 -3.69 -1.06 -7.61
CA ALA A 14 -2.96 -0.69 -8.81
C ALA A 14 -1.75 -1.61 -9.06
N ILE A 15 -1.54 -2.00 -10.32
CA ILE A 15 -0.37 -2.75 -10.77
C ILE A 15 0.34 -1.98 -11.88
N TRP A 16 1.65 -1.76 -11.70
CA TRP A 16 2.52 -1.11 -12.67
C TRP A 16 3.55 -2.10 -13.25
N ASN A 17 3.40 -2.42 -14.53
CA ASN A 17 4.23 -3.43 -15.22
C ASN A 17 5.31 -2.84 -16.15
N GLY A 18 5.26 -1.53 -16.45
CA GLY A 18 6.14 -0.88 -17.44
C GLY A 18 7.28 -0.04 -16.82
N ASN A 19 8.39 0.08 -17.54
CA ASN A 19 9.49 0.98 -17.20
C ASN A 19 9.16 2.45 -17.49
N GLY A 20 9.88 3.36 -16.83
CA GLY A 20 9.74 4.81 -17.00
C GLY A 20 8.47 5.39 -16.41
N GLY A 21 7.76 4.61 -15.59
CA GLY A 21 6.51 5.03 -14.98
C GLY A 21 6.70 6.16 -13.98
N ARG A 22 5.75 7.11 -13.97
CA ARG A 22 5.74 8.23 -13.02
C ARG A 22 4.34 8.48 -12.50
N THR A 23 4.15 8.55 -11.20
CA THR A 23 2.86 8.87 -10.57
C THR A 23 3.00 10.07 -9.66
N TYR A 24 2.27 11.13 -9.96
CA TYR A 24 2.20 12.33 -9.16
C TYR A 24 0.84 12.36 -8.49
N PHE A 25 0.83 12.17 -7.18
CA PHE A 25 -0.34 11.93 -6.35
C PHE A 25 -1.02 10.58 -6.59
N PHE A 26 -1.15 9.80 -5.51
CA PHE A 26 -1.96 8.57 -5.45
C PHE A 26 -2.76 8.53 -4.15
N GLN A 27 -4.05 8.27 -4.25
CA GLN A 27 -4.92 7.98 -3.12
C GLN A 27 -5.53 6.58 -3.30
N ASN A 28 -5.61 5.85 -2.20
CA ASN A 28 -6.23 4.54 -2.14
C ASN A 28 -6.85 4.26 -0.77
N GLU A 29 -7.91 3.46 -0.77
CA GLU A 29 -8.37 2.70 0.39
C GLU A 29 -8.48 1.21 0.06
N PHE A 30 -8.03 0.36 0.99
CA PHE A 30 -8.20 -1.09 0.90
C PHE A 30 -9.68 -1.50 0.95
N PRO A 31 -10.06 -2.73 0.54
CA PRO A 31 -11.42 -3.21 0.70
C PRO A 31 -11.77 -3.29 2.19
N TYR A 32 -12.97 -2.86 2.56
CA TYR A 32 -13.40 -2.84 3.95
C TYR A 32 -13.96 -4.18 4.44
N ASP A 33 -14.42 -4.97 3.47
CA ASP A 33 -15.21 -6.18 3.65
C ASP A 33 -14.48 -7.53 3.50
N PRO A 34 -13.13 -7.65 3.57
CA PRO A 34 -12.51 -8.93 3.83
C PRO A 34 -13.14 -9.61 5.06
N PRO A 35 -13.72 -10.82 4.93
CA PRO A 35 -14.51 -11.43 6.00
C PRO A 35 -13.64 -12.03 7.11
N ASN A 36 -12.36 -12.25 6.83
CA ASN A 36 -11.31 -12.64 7.77
C ASN A 36 -9.96 -12.62 7.05
N GLN A 37 -8.87 -12.73 7.81
CA GLN A 37 -7.53 -12.75 7.24
C GLN A 37 -7.30 -13.88 6.23
N ALA A 38 -7.84 -15.09 6.47
CA ALA A 38 -7.60 -16.25 5.61
C ALA A 38 -8.22 -16.09 4.21
N ALA A 39 -9.34 -15.36 4.11
CA ALA A 39 -9.97 -15.03 2.84
C ALA A 39 -9.20 -13.97 2.04
N TRP A 40 -8.32 -13.21 2.70
CA TRP A 40 -7.57 -12.11 2.10
C TRP A 40 -6.07 -12.30 2.33
N MET A 41 -5.54 -13.39 1.78
CA MET A 41 -4.12 -13.72 1.74
C MET A 41 -3.62 -13.67 0.30
N ASN A 42 -2.39 -13.19 0.12
CA ASN A 42 -1.66 -13.27 -1.14
C ASN A 42 -0.46 -14.22 -0.97
N GLY A 43 -0.69 -15.52 -1.13
CA GLY A 43 0.30 -16.53 -0.78
C GLY A 43 0.61 -16.50 0.71
N SER A 44 1.86 -16.24 1.08
CA SER A 44 2.29 -16.09 2.47
C SER A 44 2.11 -14.66 3.03
N LEU A 45 1.75 -13.69 2.19
CA LEU A 45 1.52 -12.30 2.62
C LEU A 45 0.07 -12.11 3.08
N GLN A 46 -0.10 -11.30 4.11
CA GLN A 46 -1.42 -10.85 4.56
C GLN A 46 -1.90 -9.73 3.63
N GLY A 47 -2.98 -9.98 2.89
CA GLY A 47 -3.54 -9.04 1.93
C GLY A 47 -2.69 -8.79 0.69
N TYR A 48 -3.10 -7.77 -0.06
CA TYR A 48 -2.47 -7.30 -1.28
C TYR A 48 -2.03 -5.84 -1.10
N ALA A 49 -1.02 -5.40 -1.83
CA ALA A 49 -0.59 -4.00 -1.78
C ALA A 49 -1.56 -3.10 -2.55
N ALA A 50 -1.70 -1.85 -2.11
CA ALA A 50 -2.43 -0.81 -2.83
C ALA A 50 -1.73 -0.46 -4.15
N TYR A 51 -0.41 -0.50 -4.19
CA TYR A 51 0.34 -0.20 -5.39
C TYR A 51 1.50 -1.18 -5.54
N LYS A 52 1.38 -2.06 -6.54
CA LYS A 52 2.41 -3.02 -6.91
C LYS A 52 3.20 -2.50 -8.11
N VAL A 53 4.51 -2.29 -7.95
CA VAL A 53 5.44 -2.21 -9.08
C VAL A 53 6.00 -3.61 -9.31
N ALA A 54 5.88 -4.13 -10.53
CA ALA A 54 6.34 -5.48 -10.87
C ALA A 54 7.86 -5.63 -10.72
N ASP A 55 8.31 -6.81 -10.30
CA ASP A 55 9.73 -7.06 -9.96
C ASP A 55 10.67 -6.91 -11.17
N SER A 56 10.14 -7.06 -12.39
CA SER A 56 10.88 -6.86 -13.64
C SER A 56 11.17 -5.38 -13.93
N VAL A 57 10.39 -4.44 -13.39
CA VAL A 57 10.56 -3.00 -13.62
C VAL A 57 11.88 -2.52 -13.03
N THR A 58 12.63 -1.74 -13.79
CA THR A 58 13.92 -1.16 -13.40
C THR A 58 13.84 0.35 -13.19
N THR A 59 12.82 1.02 -13.74
CA THR A 59 12.59 2.45 -13.55
C THR A 59 11.12 2.76 -13.27
N HIS A 60 10.87 3.39 -12.11
CA HIS A 60 9.55 3.87 -11.71
C HIS A 60 9.72 4.96 -10.65
N GLU A 61 8.85 5.97 -10.65
CA GLU A 61 8.90 7.01 -9.62
C GLU A 61 7.50 7.47 -9.19
N ALA A 62 7.30 7.71 -7.89
CA ALA A 62 6.02 8.19 -7.38
C ALA A 62 6.18 9.25 -6.27
N TRP A 63 5.29 10.24 -6.26
CA TRP A 63 5.30 11.37 -5.32
C TRP A 63 3.94 11.56 -4.67
N GLY A 64 3.91 11.76 -3.35
CA GLY A 64 2.68 12.05 -2.61
C GLY A 64 1.69 10.90 -2.70
N VAL A 65 2.03 9.75 -2.14
CA VAL A 65 1.22 8.53 -2.27
C VAL A 65 0.68 8.09 -0.92
N GLY A 66 -0.62 7.78 -0.87
CA GLY A 66 -1.33 7.41 0.35
C GLY A 66 -2.20 6.17 0.18
N SER A 67 -2.27 5.35 1.22
CA SER A 67 -3.17 4.19 1.29
C SER A 67 -3.73 4.04 2.70
N HIS A 68 -5.03 3.77 2.79
CA HIS A 68 -5.76 3.73 4.06
C HIS A 68 -6.42 2.35 4.29
N SER A 69 -6.50 1.91 5.54
CA SER A 69 -7.30 0.76 5.95
C SER A 69 -8.51 1.19 6.76
N TYR A 70 -9.64 0.51 6.52
CA TYR A 70 -10.83 0.56 7.35
C TYR A 70 -11.54 -0.79 7.29
N PHE A 71 -10.86 -1.86 7.74
CA PHE A 71 -11.38 -3.22 7.74
C PHE A 71 -12.52 -3.37 8.78
N ASN A 72 -13.67 -2.75 8.54
CA ASN A 72 -14.74 -2.64 9.52
C ASN A 72 -15.51 -3.96 9.73
N VAL A 73 -15.51 -4.85 8.72
CA VAL A 73 -16.12 -6.17 8.82
C VAL A 73 -15.32 -7.08 9.74
N ASP A 74 -13.99 -7.08 9.62
CA ASP A 74 -13.08 -7.74 10.55
C ASP A 74 -11.86 -6.85 10.84
N PRO A 75 -11.89 -6.07 11.95
CA PRO A 75 -10.80 -5.16 12.32
C PRO A 75 -9.48 -5.87 12.66
N THR A 76 -9.46 -7.20 12.75
CA THR A 76 -8.22 -7.97 12.96
C THR A 76 -7.45 -8.21 11.66
N VAL A 77 -8.06 -7.96 10.50
CA VAL A 77 -7.41 -8.05 9.20
C VAL A 77 -6.22 -7.09 9.13
N THR A 78 -5.13 -7.61 8.57
CA THR A 78 -3.89 -6.88 8.33
C THR A 78 -3.56 -6.87 6.84
N ALA A 79 -3.21 -5.70 6.31
CA ALA A 79 -2.44 -5.57 5.07
C ALA A 79 -0.96 -5.57 5.43
N ASP A 80 -0.16 -6.39 4.78
CA ASP A 80 1.28 -6.47 5.08
C ASP A 80 2.01 -5.17 4.72
N ARG A 81 1.60 -4.52 3.64
CA ARG A 81 2.19 -3.25 3.16
C ARG A 81 1.23 -2.46 2.28
N SER A 82 1.33 -1.13 2.28
CA SER A 82 0.62 -0.30 1.30
C SER A 82 1.26 -0.36 -0.09
N PHE A 83 2.59 -0.26 -0.15
CA PHE A 83 3.34 -0.20 -1.40
C PHE A 83 4.28 -1.40 -1.52
N GLU A 84 4.27 -2.09 -2.66
CA GLU A 84 5.13 -3.24 -2.94
C GLU A 84 5.93 -3.00 -4.22
N VAL A 85 7.25 -2.91 -4.12
CA VAL A 85 8.11 -2.49 -5.24
C VAL A 85 9.45 -3.22 -5.25
N PRO A 86 10.12 -3.41 -6.40
CA PRO A 86 11.48 -3.93 -6.41
C PRO A 86 12.47 -2.90 -5.85
N GLN A 87 13.43 -3.36 -5.05
CA GLN A 87 14.51 -2.52 -4.54
C GLN A 87 15.60 -2.36 -5.61
N LYS A 88 15.45 -1.33 -6.47
CA LYS A 88 16.40 -1.02 -7.54
C LYS A 88 16.70 0.49 -7.55
N PRO A 89 17.91 0.93 -7.94
CA PRO A 89 18.28 2.35 -7.93
C PRO A 89 17.35 3.28 -8.72
N GLY A 90 16.67 2.75 -9.74
CA GLY A 90 15.72 3.51 -10.59
C GLY A 90 14.26 3.47 -10.13
N VAL A 91 13.94 2.77 -9.04
CA VAL A 91 12.58 2.66 -8.49
C VAL A 91 12.52 3.45 -7.20
N LYS A 92 11.88 4.62 -7.23
CA LYS A 92 11.91 5.59 -6.12
C LYS A 92 10.53 6.09 -5.75
N PHE A 93 10.30 6.33 -4.47
CA PHE A 93 9.05 6.86 -3.94
C PHE A 93 9.36 7.99 -2.97
N HIS A 94 8.48 9.00 -2.96
CA HIS A 94 8.65 10.24 -2.22
C HIS A 94 7.33 10.59 -1.53
N ASP A 95 7.40 10.97 -0.26
CA ASP A 95 6.27 11.42 0.56
C ASP A 95 5.12 10.39 0.63
N LEU A 96 5.41 9.24 1.23
CA LEU A 96 4.47 8.13 1.39
C LEU A 96 3.75 8.21 2.74
N VAL A 97 2.49 7.79 2.77
CA VAL A 97 1.70 7.65 4.00
C VAL A 97 0.85 6.38 3.99
N SER A 98 0.78 5.71 5.14
CA SER A 98 -0.25 4.71 5.43
C SER A 98 -1.09 5.16 6.62
N VAL A 99 -2.40 4.92 6.55
CA VAL A 99 -3.34 5.36 7.59
C VAL A 99 -4.29 4.23 7.98
N SER A 100 -4.51 4.03 9.27
CA SER A 100 -5.61 3.22 9.79
C SER A 100 -6.74 4.15 10.23
N LEU A 101 -7.83 4.19 9.45
CA LEU A 101 -8.94 5.12 9.66
C LEU A 101 -9.65 4.79 10.98
N GLY A 102 -9.60 5.71 11.94
CA GLY A 102 -10.13 5.48 13.29
C GLY A 102 -9.47 4.34 14.05
N GLY A 103 -8.30 3.85 13.59
CA GLY A 103 -7.65 2.67 14.16
C GLY A 103 -8.25 1.32 13.76
N VAL A 104 -9.10 1.28 12.73
CA VAL A 104 -9.79 0.07 12.27
C VAL A 104 -8.95 -0.66 11.23
N GLY A 105 -8.48 -1.85 11.58
CA GLY A 105 -7.56 -2.62 10.74
C GLY A 105 -6.11 -2.19 10.90
N THR A 106 -5.20 -3.00 10.34
CA THR A 106 -3.75 -2.75 10.40
C THR A 106 -3.13 -2.73 9.01
N ILE A 107 -2.24 -1.77 8.77
CA ILE A 107 -1.25 -1.83 7.69
C ILE A 107 0.11 -2.00 8.36
N ARG A 108 0.82 -3.11 8.16
CA ARG A 108 2.04 -3.42 8.91
C ARG A 108 3.23 -2.54 8.49
N HIS A 109 3.36 -2.26 7.20
CA HIS A 109 4.43 -1.44 6.66
C HIS A 109 3.90 -0.42 5.64
N VAL A 110 4.55 0.73 5.53
CA VAL A 110 4.21 1.70 4.49
C VAL A 110 4.63 1.12 3.14
N ILE A 111 5.91 0.80 2.97
CA ILE A 111 6.46 0.29 1.72
C ILE A 111 7.39 -0.88 1.97
N ASN A 112 7.15 -2.00 1.30
CA ASN A 112 7.87 -3.25 1.50
C ASN A 112 7.95 -3.64 2.99
N THR A 113 9.13 -3.51 3.59
CA THR A 113 9.40 -3.79 5.02
C THR A 113 9.74 -2.51 5.81
N THR A 114 9.50 -1.33 5.22
CA THR A 114 9.86 -0.01 5.73
C THR A 114 8.61 0.77 6.14
N GLY A 115 8.74 1.55 7.23
CA GLY A 115 7.63 2.20 7.90
C GLY A 115 7.00 1.26 8.94
N GLY A 116 6.72 1.81 10.12
CA GLY A 116 6.02 1.08 11.18
C GLY A 116 4.54 0.85 10.87
N PRO A 117 3.82 0.12 11.74
CA PRO A 117 2.43 -0.20 11.48
C PRO A 117 1.52 1.01 11.66
N ALA A 118 0.61 1.22 10.71
CA ALA A 118 -0.56 2.05 10.90
C ALA A 118 -1.69 1.20 11.48
N ASN A 119 -2.15 1.51 12.69
CA ASN A 119 -3.15 0.75 13.44
C ASN A 119 -3.82 1.62 14.54
N ALA A 120 -4.55 0.99 15.47
CA ALA A 120 -5.21 1.68 16.57
C ALA A 120 -4.29 2.55 17.46
N SER A 121 -3.05 2.12 17.69
CA SER A 121 -2.10 2.86 18.52
C SER A 121 -1.41 4.00 17.76
N THR A 122 -1.13 3.77 16.48
CA THR A 122 -0.46 4.73 15.60
C THR A 122 -1.24 4.83 14.30
N GLN A 123 -2.19 5.76 14.22
CA GLN A 123 -3.11 5.79 13.08
C GLN A 123 -2.47 6.27 11.78
N VAL A 124 -1.40 7.07 11.83
CA VAL A 124 -0.75 7.65 10.66
C VAL A 124 0.74 7.36 10.70
N VAL A 125 1.29 6.80 9.62
CA VAL A 125 2.73 6.54 9.48
C VAL A 125 3.24 7.09 8.17
N TYR A 126 4.32 7.85 8.23
CA TYR A 126 4.97 8.45 7.07
C TYR A 126 6.31 7.77 6.75
N VAL A 127 6.64 7.73 5.46
CA VAL A 127 7.98 7.46 4.95
C VAL A 127 8.32 8.54 3.93
N ASN A 128 9.33 9.36 4.19
CA ASN A 128 9.64 10.51 3.34
C ASN A 128 10.21 10.10 1.98
N ALA A 129 11.00 9.02 1.93
CA ALA A 129 11.62 8.54 0.70
C ALA A 129 11.88 7.03 0.75
N TYR A 130 11.94 6.40 -0.43
CA TYR A 130 12.30 5.00 -0.61
C TYR A 130 12.89 4.73 -2.01
N PRO A 131 13.83 3.79 -2.19
CA PRO A 131 14.62 3.17 -1.12
C PRO A 131 15.53 4.18 -0.44
#